data_AF-A0A0C3PQS4-F1
#
_entry.id   AF-A0A0C3PQS4-F1
#
_cell.length_a   1.000
_cell.length_b   1.000
_cell.length_c   1.000
_cell.angle_alpha   90.00
_cell.angle_beta   90.00
_cell.angle_gamma   90.00
#
_symmetry.space_group_name_H-M   'P 1'
#
loop_
_entity.id
_entity.type
_entity.pdbx_description
1 polymer ?
#
loop_
_entity_poly.entity_id
_entity_poly.type
_entity_poly.pdbx_seq_one_letter_code
_entity_poly.pdbx_strand_id
1 'polypeptide(L)'
;NSYLQQWLPHQWHYLAILLDMEAPPEPRDCILCGADGIFQCTECAHRPVFCTMCCQAEHKCRPFHRVEQWNGTFFEESSLQLAGLVLHVGHGGKHCP
;
A
#
# COMPACT_ATOMS: atom_id res chain seq x y z
N ASN A 1 11.57 -31.81 21.92
CA ASN A 1 11.06 -32.06 20.56
C ASN A 1 12.23 -31.93 19.59
N SER A 2 12.87 -33.05 19.21
CA SER A 2 14.11 -33.07 18.40
C SER A 2 13.90 -32.59 16.95
N TYR A 3 12.66 -32.60 16.46
CA TYR A 3 12.30 -32.10 15.14
C TYR A 3 12.53 -30.59 14.99
N LEU A 4 12.21 -29.80 16.03
CA LEU A 4 12.42 -28.34 16.00
C LEU A 4 13.91 -27.96 16.04
N GLN A 5 14.79 -28.82 16.58
CA GLN A 5 16.23 -28.54 16.62
C GLN A 5 16.88 -28.59 15.23
N GLN A 6 16.29 -29.35 14.30
CA GLN A 6 16.75 -29.41 12.91
C GLN A 6 16.51 -28.10 12.14
N TRP A 7 15.61 -27.24 12.64
CA TRP A 7 15.29 -25.94 12.03
C TRP A 7 16.22 -24.80 12.48
N LEU A 8 16.92 -24.95 13.62
CA LEU A 8 17.78 -23.91 14.16
C LEU A 8 18.87 -23.42 13.19
N PRO A 9 19.55 -24.28 12.40
CA PRO A 9 20.52 -23.82 11.41
C PRO A 9 19.92 -22.95 10.30
N HIS A 10 18.63 -23.14 10.00
CA HIS A 10 17.92 -22.43 8.93
C HIS A 10 17.14 -21.20 9.43
N GLN A 11 17.06 -21.00 10.74
CA GLN A 11 16.28 -19.94 11.37
C GLN A 11 16.53 -18.57 10.72
N TRP A 12 17.80 -18.19 10.56
CA TRP A 12 18.18 -16.90 9.99
C TRP A 12 17.77 -16.75 8.53
N HIS A 13 17.88 -17.82 7.73
CA HIS A 13 17.51 -17.80 6.32
C HIS A 13 16.01 -17.57 6.14
N TYR A 14 15.19 -18.31 6.88
CA TYR A 14 13.73 -18.14 6.82
C TYR A 14 13.28 -16.82 7.42
N LEU A 15 13.91 -16.35 8.51
CA LEU A 15 13.64 -15.03 9.05
C LEU A 15 13.94 -13.93 8.03
N ALA A 16 15.07 -14.01 7.33
CA ALA A 16 15.41 -13.05 6.28
C ALA A 16 14.37 -13.02 5.17
N ILE A 17 13.91 -14.18 4.68
CA ILE A 17 12.83 -14.25 3.67
C ILE A 17 11.53 -13.60 4.18
N LEU A 18 11.15 -13.87 5.42
CA LEU A 18 9.96 -13.26 6.02
C LEU A 18 10.08 -11.74 6.12
N LEU A 19 11.25 -11.24 6.55
CA LEU A 19 11.54 -9.81 6.66
C LEU A 19 11.62 -9.13 5.28
N ASP A 20 12.19 -9.78 4.27
CA ASP A 20 12.25 -9.26 2.90
C ASP A 20 10.85 -9.10 2.29
N MET A 21 9.88 -9.94 2.71
CA MET A 21 8.47 -9.80 2.31
C MET A 21 7.72 -8.70 3.09
N GLU A 22 8.24 -8.29 4.25
CA GLU A 22 7.70 -7.15 5.02
C GLU A 22 8.33 -5.82 4.59
N ALA A 23 9.50 -5.86 3.95
CA ALA A 23 10.15 -4.67 3.44
C ALA A 23 9.31 -4.02 2.31
N PRO A 24 9.17 -2.68 2.30
CA PRO A 24 8.63 -1.98 1.15
C PRO A 24 9.45 -2.36 -0.09
N PRO A 25 8.82 -2.60 -1.26
CA PRO A 25 9.58 -2.81 -2.48
C PRO A 25 10.48 -1.59 -2.73
N GLU A 26 11.78 -1.79 -2.90
CA GLU A 26 12.68 -0.78 -3.43
C GLU A 26 13.06 -1.16 -4.87
N PRO A 27 12.72 -0.34 -5.89
CA PRO A 27 12.03 0.94 -5.79
C PRO A 27 10.52 0.83 -5.48
N ARG A 28 9.96 1.83 -4.78
CA ARG A 28 8.52 1.93 -4.47
C ARG A 28 7.79 2.47 -5.70
N ASP A 29 7.73 1.68 -6.76
CA ASP A 29 7.13 2.15 -8.00
C ASP A 29 5.61 2.08 -7.96
N CYS A 30 4.97 3.11 -8.47
CA CYS A 30 3.55 3.10 -8.72
C CYS A 30 3.20 2.01 -9.72
N ILE A 31 2.31 1.08 -9.34
CA ILE A 31 1.92 -0.07 -10.18
C ILE A 31 1.32 0.32 -11.54
N LEU A 32 0.80 1.54 -11.67
CA LEU A 32 0.13 2.00 -12.89
C LEU A 32 1.03 2.81 -13.83
N CYS A 33 1.98 3.59 -13.31
CA CYS A 33 2.77 4.52 -14.12
C CYS A 33 4.28 4.47 -13.89
N GLY A 34 4.76 3.68 -12.91
CA GLY A 34 6.19 3.55 -12.59
C GLY A 34 6.82 4.79 -11.94
N ALA A 35 6.03 5.82 -11.61
CA ALA A 35 6.53 6.96 -10.83
C ALA A 35 6.69 6.59 -9.34
N ASP A 36 7.35 7.45 -8.57
CA ASP A 36 7.52 7.23 -7.12
C ASP A 36 6.15 7.09 -6.42
N GLY A 37 6.02 5.96 -5.74
CA GLY A 37 4.82 5.49 -5.10
C GLY A 37 4.83 5.84 -3.61
N ILE A 38 3.91 6.73 -3.23
CA ILE A 38 3.86 7.28 -1.87
C ILE A 38 2.67 6.77 -1.06
N PHE A 39 1.69 6.12 -1.70
CA PHE A 39 0.51 5.56 -1.05
C PHE A 39 0.44 4.05 -1.30
N GLN A 40 0.22 3.26 -0.25
CA GLN A 40 -0.09 1.84 -0.36
C GLN A 40 -1.55 1.62 0.04
N CYS A 41 -2.33 0.92 -0.78
CA CYS A 41 -3.67 0.52 -0.36
C CYS A 41 -3.62 -0.83 0.36
N THR A 42 -4.22 -0.93 1.54
CA THR A 42 -4.22 -2.18 2.33
C THR A 42 -5.40 -3.10 2.02
N GLU A 43 -6.41 -2.59 1.31
CA GLU A 43 -7.63 -3.33 0.95
C GLU A 43 -7.65 -3.80 -0.51
N CYS A 44 -6.87 -3.17 -1.38
CA CYS A 44 -6.69 -3.67 -2.75
C CYS A 44 -5.89 -4.97 -2.75
N ALA A 45 -6.22 -5.85 -3.71
CA ALA A 45 -5.51 -7.12 -3.86
C ALA A 45 -4.00 -6.89 -4.04
N HIS A 46 -3.19 -7.67 -3.31
CA HIS A 46 -1.73 -7.60 -3.33
C HIS A 46 -1.10 -6.31 -2.77
N ARG A 47 -1.85 -5.51 -2.00
CA ARG A 47 -1.37 -4.28 -1.35
C ARG A 47 -0.55 -3.35 -2.27
N PRO A 48 -1.13 -2.91 -3.41
CA PRO A 48 -0.40 -2.16 -4.42
C PRO A 48 0.02 -0.78 -3.94
N VAL A 49 1.14 -0.30 -4.48
CA VAL A 49 1.67 1.04 -4.25
C VAL A 49 1.30 1.95 -5.43
N PHE A 50 0.92 3.18 -5.11
CA PHE A 50 0.47 4.21 -6.04
C PHE A 50 1.17 5.55 -5.78
N CYS A 51 1.41 6.30 -6.86
CA CYS A 51 1.63 7.75 -6.73
C CYS A 51 0.30 8.45 -6.39
N THR A 52 0.34 9.71 -5.97
CA THR A 52 -0.85 10.48 -5.57
C THR A 52 -1.95 10.47 -6.63
N MET A 53 -1.60 10.72 -7.90
CA MET A 53 -2.57 10.82 -8.99
C MET A 53 -3.26 9.48 -9.28
N CYS A 54 -2.47 8.41 -9.34
CA CYS A 54 -2.98 7.05 -9.55
C CYS A 54 -3.82 6.59 -8.35
N CYS A 55 -3.42 6.92 -7.12
CA CYS A 55 -4.18 6.63 -5.92
C CYS A 55 -5.57 7.27 -5.97
N GLN A 56 -5.65 8.57 -6.29
CA GLN A 56 -6.92 9.27 -6.43
C GLN A 56 -7.80 8.66 -7.53
N ALA A 57 -7.22 8.38 -8.71
CA ALA A 57 -7.95 7.84 -9.84
C ALA A 57 -8.53 6.45 -9.57
N GLU A 58 -7.73 5.53 -9.03
CA GLU A 58 -8.13 4.15 -8.76
C GLU A 58 -9.22 4.07 -7.67
N HIS A 59 -9.16 4.97 -6.67
CA HIS A 59 -10.08 4.94 -5.54
C HIS A 59 -11.34 5.81 -5.71
N LYS A 60 -11.58 6.42 -6.87
CA LYS A 60 -12.83 7.17 -7.13
C LYS A 60 -14.08 6.33 -6.90
N CYS A 61 -14.04 5.05 -7.31
CA CYS A 61 -15.15 4.12 -7.15
C CYS A 61 -15.08 3.30 -5.84
N ARG A 62 -14.00 3.47 -5.07
CA ARG A 62 -13.75 2.75 -3.80
C ARG A 62 -13.23 3.73 -2.73
N PRO A 63 -13.99 4.80 -2.42
CA PRO A 63 -13.49 5.93 -1.63
C PRO A 63 -13.28 5.60 -0.13
N PHE A 64 -13.63 4.39 0.30
CA PHE A 64 -13.55 3.95 1.69
C PHE A 64 -12.41 2.97 1.96
N HIS A 65 -11.62 2.61 0.94
CA HIS A 65 -10.43 1.80 1.16
C HIS A 65 -9.45 2.54 2.06
N ARG A 66 -8.85 1.81 3.00
CA ARG A 66 -7.72 2.28 3.79
C ARG A 66 -6.45 2.33 2.95
N VAL A 67 -5.71 3.39 3.17
CA VAL A 67 -4.40 3.62 2.56
C VAL A 67 -3.40 3.98 3.64
N GLU A 68 -2.15 3.62 3.41
CA GLU A 68 -1.01 4.04 4.20
C GLU A 68 -0.15 4.97 3.34
N GLN A 69 0.52 5.94 3.94
CA GLN A 69 1.40 6.88 3.26
C GLN A 69 2.86 6.67 3.69
N TRP A 70 3.77 6.71 2.73
CA TRP A 70 5.20 6.66 2.99
C TRP A 70 5.66 7.93 3.73
N ASN A 71 6.21 7.75 4.93
CA ASN A 71 6.74 8.85 5.75
C ASN A 71 8.26 9.05 5.62
N GLY A 72 8.91 8.32 4.72
CA GLY A 72 10.37 8.29 4.56
C GLY A 72 11.02 7.03 5.14
N THR A 73 10.34 6.32 6.03
CA THR A 73 10.88 5.11 6.69
C THR A 73 9.93 3.91 6.67
N PHE A 74 8.63 4.13 6.80
CA PHE A 74 7.61 3.08 6.69
C PHE A 74 6.29 3.66 6.14
N PHE A 75 5.35 2.77 5.83
CA PHE A 75 3.98 3.12 5.50
C PHE A 75 3.16 3.31 6.77
N GLU A 76 2.72 4.54 7.03
CA GLU A 76 1.93 4.93 8.19
C GLU A 76 0.45 5.09 7.80
N GLU A 77 -0.47 4.85 8.73
CA GLU A 77 -1.91 5.01 8.49
C GLU A 77 -2.24 6.39 7.91
N SER A 78 -3.01 6.41 6.83
CA SER A 78 -3.42 7.63 6.13
C SER A 78 -4.84 7.48 5.61
N SER A 79 -5.28 8.44 4.80
CA SER A 79 -6.61 8.42 4.20
C SER A 79 -6.58 8.89 2.75
N LEU A 80 -7.57 8.44 1.99
CA LEU A 80 -7.77 8.93 0.62
C LEU A 80 -8.04 10.43 0.58
N GLN A 81 -8.62 11.01 1.64
CA GLN A 81 -8.75 12.47 1.77
C GLN A 81 -7.38 13.16 1.81
N LEU A 82 -6.42 12.64 2.59
CA LEU A 82 -5.05 13.16 2.63
C LEU A 82 -4.32 12.95 1.31
N ALA A 83 -4.64 11.88 0.58
CA ALA A 83 -4.19 11.69 -0.80
C ALA A 83 -4.83 12.68 -1.80
N GLY A 84 -5.81 13.49 -1.38
CA GLY A 84 -6.49 14.48 -2.19
C GLY A 84 -7.76 13.97 -2.90
N LEU A 85 -8.27 12.79 -2.56
CA LEU A 85 -9.53 12.30 -3.10
C LEU A 85 -10.69 13.12 -2.55
N VAL A 86 -11.51 13.65 -3.46
CA VAL A 86 -12.74 14.36 -3.15
C VAL A 86 -13.94 13.49 -3.50
N LEU A 87 -14.83 13.29 -2.53
CA LEU A 87 -16.07 12.55 -2.72
C LEU A 87 -17.24 13.51 -2.93
N HIS A 88 -17.90 13.42 -4.09
CA HIS A 88 -19.13 14.18 -4.35
C HIS A 88 -20.35 13.32 -4.02
N VAL A 89 -21.09 13.73 -2.99
CA VAL A 89 -22.27 13.02 -2.47
C VAL A 89 -23.52 13.50 -3.22
N GLY A 90 -23.65 13.09 -4.47
CA GLY A 90 -24.75 13.52 -5.35
C GLY A 90 -24.36 13.52 -6.83
N HIS A 91 -25.32 13.77 -7.72
CA HIS A 91 -25.09 13.93 -9.17
C HIS A 91 -24.27 12.80 -9.83
N GLY A 92 -24.41 11.57 -9.32
CA GLY A 92 -23.60 10.43 -9.79
C GLY A 92 -22.10 10.62 -9.60
N GLY A 93 -21.68 11.35 -8.56
CA GLY A 93 -20.28 11.65 -8.25
C GLY A 93 -19.72 12.88 -8.97
N LYS A 94 -20.55 13.66 -9.68
CA LYS A 94 -20.13 14.92 -10.32
C LYS A 94 -20.16 16.09 -9.35
N HIS A 95 -19.38 17.13 -9.66
CA HIS A 95 -19.43 18.41 -8.95
C HIS A 95 -20.84 19.02 -9.00
N CYS A 96 -21.24 19.67 -7.92
CA CYS A 96 -22.45 20.49 -7.88
C CYS A 96 -22.26 21.70 -8.81
N PRO A 97 -23.27 22.05 -9.64
CA PRO A 97 -23.26 23.27 -10.44
C PRO A 97 -23.29 24.54 -9.59
#